data_AF-A0A382G9J6-F1
#
_entry.id   AF-A0A382G9J6-F1
#
_cell.length_a   1.000
_cell.length_b   1.000
_cell.length_c   1.000
_cell.angle_alpha   90.00
_cell.angle_beta   90.00
_cell.angle_gamma   90.00
#
_symmetry.space_group_name_H-M   'P 1'
#
loop_
_entity.id
_entity.type
_entity.pdbx_description
1 polymer ?
#
loop_
_entity_poly.entity_id
_entity_poly.type
_entity_poly.pdbx_seq_one_letter_code
_entity_poly.pdbx_strand_id
1 'polypeptide(L)' 'VYDEAQRILTEIDTAMIPLFVATQNLLIKPYVKGFEMNSMELMYLKKVRLTGSGK' A
#
# COMPACT_ATOMS: atom_id res chain seq x y z
N VAL A 1 -16.24 15.14 10.84
CA VAL A 1 -14.99 15.88 11.10
C VAL A 1 -14.01 15.75 9.94
N TYR A 2 -13.55 14.54 9.56
CA TYR A 2 -12.61 14.39 8.43
C TYR A 2 -13.16 14.83 7.07
N ASP A 3 -14.45 14.59 6.79
CA ASP A 3 -15.07 15.01 5.53
C ASP A 3 -15.08 16.54 5.37
N GLU A 4 -15.31 17.26 6.47
CA GLU A 4 -15.32 18.72 6.49
C GLU A 4 -13.90 19.28 6.33
N ALA A 5 -12.91 18.68 7.00
CA ALA A 5 -11.51 19.05 6.85
C ALA A 5 -11.00 18.82 5.41
N GLN A 6 -11.38 17.71 4.76
CA GLN A 6 -11.03 17.45 3.37
C GLN A 6 -11.57 18.57 2.47
N ARG A 7 -12.86 18.92 2.61
CA ARG A 7 -13.48 19.98 1.80
C ARG A 7 -12.83 21.34 1.99
N ILE A 8 -12.43 21.69 3.22
CA ILE A 8 -11.68 22.94 3.47
C ILE A 8 -10.37 22.93 2.66
N LEU A 9 -9.59 21.84 2.77
CA LEU A 9 -8.27 21.74 2.15
C LEU A 9 -8.32 21.62 0.62
N THR A 10 -9.36 21.01 0.05
CA THR A 10 -9.42 20.67 -1.38
C THR A 10 -10.43 21.47 -2.21
N GLU A 11 -11.46 22.07 -1.59
CA GLU A 11 -12.55 22.76 -2.31
C GLU A 11 -12.69 24.23 -1.93
N ILE A 12 -12.63 24.54 -0.63
CA ILE A 12 -12.92 25.90 -0.12
C ILE A 12 -11.67 26.77 -0.21
N ASP A 13 -10.62 26.39 0.53
CA ASP A 13 -9.37 27.14 0.57
C ASP A 13 -8.41 26.67 -0.53
N THR A 14 -8.65 25.49 -1.10
CA THR A 14 -7.88 24.89 -2.21
C THR A 14 -6.36 24.93 -1.97
N ALA A 15 -5.94 24.65 -0.74
CA ALA A 15 -4.52 24.59 -0.38
C ALA A 15 -3.83 23.36 -0.98
N MET A 16 -4.59 22.31 -1.30
CA MET A 16 -4.11 21.07 -1.88
C MET A 16 -5.06 20.59 -2.98
N ILE A 17 -4.51 20.06 -4.08
CA ILE A 17 -5.29 19.46 -5.18
C ILE A 17 -4.85 18.00 -5.34
N PRO A 18 -5.69 16.99 -5.00
CA PRO A 18 -5.35 15.59 -5.17
C PRO A 18 -5.47 15.20 -6.65
N LEU A 19 -4.34 14.90 -7.30
CA LEU A 19 -4.31 14.59 -8.73
C LEU A 19 -4.35 13.08 -9.03
N PHE A 20 -3.82 12.26 -8.14
CA PHE A 20 -3.66 10.83 -8.37
C PHE A 20 -3.87 10.05 -7.08
N VAL A 21 -4.33 8.81 -7.25
CA VAL A 21 -4.30 7.77 -6.23
C VAL A 21 -3.51 6.60 -6.83
N ALA A 22 -2.57 6.05 -6.05
CA ALA A 22 -1.74 4.94 -6.50
C ALA A 22 -2.31 3.60 -6.01
N THR A 23 -2.21 2.57 -6.85
CA THR A 23 -2.52 1.19 -6.47
C THR A 23 -1.23 0.44 -6.20
N GLN A 24 -1.18 -0.25 -5.07
CA GLN A 24 -0.05 -1.11 -4.72
C GLN A 24 -0.13 -2.44 -5.48
N ASN A 25 0.74 -2.62 -6.49
CA ASN A 25 0.87 -3.85 -7.26
C ASN A 25 2.09 -4.64 -6.80
N LEU A 26 1.92 -5.91 -6.43
CA LEU A 26 3.01 -6.78 -5.97
C LEU A 26 3.07 -8.06 -6.80
N LEU A 27 4.26 -8.37 -7.32
CA LEU A 27 4.51 -9.59 -8.08
C LEU A 27 5.18 -10.64 -7.18
N ILE A 28 4.39 -11.61 -6.73
CA ILE A 28 4.84 -12.63 -5.78
C ILE A 28 5.07 -13.93 -6.54
N LYS A 29 6.30 -14.44 -6.50
CA LYS A 29 6.63 -15.74 -7.08
C LYS A 29 5.85 -16.86 -6.34
N PRO A 30 5.34 -17.91 -7.02
CA PRO A 30 4.53 -18.95 -6.39
C PRO A 30 5.20 -19.69 -5.22
N TYR A 31 6.53 -19.76 -5.22
CA TYR A 31 7.34 -20.39 -4.16
C TYR A 31 7.51 -19.51 -2.92
N VAL A 32 7.07 -18.25 -2.93
CA VAL A 32 7.09 -17.36 -1.77
C VAL A 32 5.77 -17.50 -1.03
N LYS A 33 5.81 -17.93 0.23
CA LYS A 33 4.65 -18.12 1.11
C LYS A 33 4.73 -17.22 2.33
N GLY A 34 3.58 -16.83 2.87
CA GLY A 34 3.51 -15.99 4.07
C GLY A 34 3.89 -14.53 3.86
N PHE A 35 3.93 -14.06 2.61
CA PHE A 35 4.07 -12.63 2.30
C PHE A 35 2.69 -11.99 2.24
N GLU A 36 2.41 -11.09 3.17
CA GLU A 36 1.15 -10.36 3.30
C GLU A 36 1.33 -8.93 2.78
N MET A 37 0.34 -8.42 2.05
CA MET A 37 0.35 -7.04 1.59
C MET A 37 0.05 -6.11 2.76
N ASN A 38 0.92 -5.13 3.00
CA ASN A 38 0.73 -4.12 4.02
C ASN A 38 0.20 -2.84 3.38
N SER A 39 -0.91 -2.31 3.89
CA SER A 39 -1.57 -1.09 3.38
C SER A 39 -0.73 0.19 3.49
N MET A 40 0.36 0.15 4.27
CA MET A 40 1.35 1.24 4.35
C MET A 40 2.58 0.95 3.48
N GLU A 41 2.51 -0.03 2.60
CA GLU A 41 3.59 -0.45 1.69
C GLU A 41 4.85 -0.99 2.39
N LEU A 42 4.75 -1.32 3.68
CA LEU A 42 5.85 -1.88 4.45
C LEU A 42 6.10 -3.36 4.13
N MET A 43 7.36 -3.71 3.88
CA MET A 43 7.77 -5.07 3.53
C MET A 43 8.18 -5.88 4.78
N TYR A 44 7.25 -6.64 5.34
CA TYR A 44 7.54 -7.51 6.49
C TYR A 44 7.93 -8.93 6.05
N LEU A 45 9.22 -9.25 6.18
CA LEU A 45 9.75 -10.56 5.76
C LEU A 45 9.78 -11.62 6.87
N LYS A 46 9.48 -11.26 8.12
CA LYS A 46 9.61 -12.14 9.28
C LYS A 46 8.81 -13.46 9.17
N LYS A 47 7.67 -13.44 8.49
CA LYS A 47 6.79 -14.60 8.29
C LYS A 47 6.96 -15.27 6.93
N VAL A 48 7.80 -14.71 6.06
CA VAL A 48 7.98 -15.17 4.68
C VAL A 48 8.82 -16.44 4.67
N ARG A 49 8.39 -17.42 3.86
CA ARG A 49 9.08 -18.70 3.66
C ARG A 49 9.17 -19.00 2.18
N LEU A 50 10.25 -19.67 1.78
CA LEU A 50 10.45 -20.13 0.42
C LEU A 50 10.15 -21.64 0.37
N THR A 51 9.10 -22.03 -0.36
CA THR A 51 8.73 -23.43 -0.60
C THR A 51 9.12 -23.78 -2.03
N GLY A 52 10.38 -24.16 -2.25
CA GLY A 52 10.88 -24.62 -3.55
C GLY A 52 12.01 -23.78 -4.14
N SER A 53 13.23 -24.05 -3.67
CA SER A 53 14.48 -24.12 -4.45
C SER A 53 15.62 -24.43 -3.48
N GLY A 54 15.59 -25.63 -2.89
CA GLY A 54 16.85 -26.32 -2.65
C GLY A 54 17.36 -26.78 -4.01
N LYS A 55 18.57 -26.32 -4.37
CA LYS A 55 19.56 -27.32 -4.75
C LYS A 55 19.88 -28.13 -3.50
#